data_AF-A0A842SCA7-F1
#
_entry.id   AF-A0A842SCA7-F1
#
_cell.length_a   1.000
_cell.length_b   1.000
_cell.length_c   1.000
_cell.angle_alpha   90.00
_cell.angle_beta   90.00
_cell.angle_gamma   90.00
#
_symmetry.space_group_name_H-M   'P 1'
#
loop_
_entity.id
_entity.type
_entity.pdbx_description
1 polymer ?
#
loop_
_entity_poly.entity_id
_entity_poly.type
_entity_poly.pdbx_seq_one_letter_code
_entity_poly.pdbx_strand_id
1 'polypeptide(L)'
;MQDGSLNLATAPAIYSQEGFFESNVYEEQEIKEWGSIQIDYEKPEGTSINVLTRSSIDSLKWTDWQEVENFRIQSPDGNYLQYKLEFFTQDTSISPIVYEVRFYR
;
A
#
# COMPACT_ATOMS: atom_id res chain seq x y z
N MET A 1 -20.87 44.77 24.43
CA MET A 1 -19.70 44.15 23.79
C MET A 1 -20.11 42.72 23.47
N GLN A 2 -20.29 42.41 22.18
CA GLN A 2 -20.71 41.09 21.73
C GLN A 2 -19.41 40.31 21.47
N ASP A 3 -19.20 39.23 22.22
CA ASP A 3 -18.08 38.31 22.04
C ASP A 3 -18.25 37.64 20.66
N GLY A 4 -17.38 38.03 19.72
CA GLY A 4 -17.28 37.41 18.41
C GLY A 4 -16.32 36.23 18.50
N SER A 5 -16.85 35.06 18.82
CA SER A 5 -16.08 33.83 18.76
C SER A 5 -15.92 33.40 17.30
N LEU A 6 -14.68 33.42 16.79
CA LEU A 6 -14.35 32.87 15.48
C LEU A 6 -14.24 31.34 15.60
N ASN A 7 -15.26 30.62 15.14
CA ASN A 7 -15.16 29.18 14.99
C ASN A 7 -14.22 28.87 13.82
N LEU A 8 -13.00 28.42 14.11
CA LEU A 8 -12.13 27.81 13.11
C LEU A 8 -12.72 26.42 12.78
N ALA A 9 -13.67 26.38 11.84
CA ALA A 9 -14.09 25.12 11.26
C ALA A 9 -12.91 24.60 10.42
N THR A 10 -12.20 23.60 10.92
CA THR A 10 -11.30 22.81 10.09
C THR A 10 -12.15 22.19 8.99
N ALA A 11 -11.83 22.49 7.73
CA ALA A 11 -12.42 21.74 6.62
C ALA A 11 -12.11 20.25 6.84
N PRO A 12 -13.08 19.35 6.65
CA PRO A 12 -12.81 17.92 6.71
C PRO A 12 -11.70 17.58 5.71
N ALA A 13 -10.85 16.61 6.03
CA ALA A 13 -9.88 16.11 5.07
C ALA A 13 -10.63 15.64 3.81
N ILE A 14 -10.16 16.09 2.64
CA ILE A 14 -10.66 15.63 1.35
C ILE A 14 -9.55 14.80 0.74
N TYR A 15 -9.74 13.48 0.73
CA TYR A 15 -8.82 12.54 0.11
C TYR A 15 -9.11 12.41 -1.38
N SER A 16 -8.06 12.12 -2.17
CA SER A 16 -8.23 11.70 -3.56
C SER A 16 -8.99 10.37 -3.61
N GLN A 17 -9.77 10.16 -4.67
CA GLN A 17 -10.51 8.92 -4.88
C GLN A 17 -9.58 7.71 -5.01
N GLU A 18 -8.42 7.93 -5.63
CA GLU A 18 -7.39 6.93 -5.88
C GLU A 18 -6.02 7.47 -5.43
N GLY A 19 -5.15 6.56 -5.01
CA GLY A 19 -3.75 6.84 -4.71
C GLY A 19 -2.93 5.57 -4.68
N PHE A 20 -1.61 5.71 -4.73
CA PHE A 20 -0.72 4.57 -4.58
C PHE A 20 0.52 4.91 -3.76
N PHE A 21 1.11 3.88 -3.18
CA PHE A 21 2.40 3.93 -2.52
C PHE A 21 3.28 2.81 -3.08
N GLU A 22 4.48 3.13 -3.55
CA GLU A 22 5.51 2.15 -3.88
C GLU A 22 6.57 2.14 -2.78
N SER A 23 6.91 0.94 -2.31
CA SER A 23 7.93 0.76 -1.27
C SER A 23 9.33 1.04 -1.78
N ASN A 24 10.30 1.13 -0.87
CA ASN A 24 11.69 0.89 -1.25
C ASN A 24 11.88 -0.55 -1.75
N VAL A 25 12.95 -0.78 -2.50
CA VAL A 25 13.35 -2.12 -2.93
C VAL A 25 13.96 -2.88 -1.75
N TYR A 26 13.47 -4.10 -1.54
CA TYR A 26 14.06 -5.07 -0.63
C TYR A 26 15.01 -5.99 -1.39
N GLU A 27 16.22 -6.21 -0.86
CA GLU A 27 17.30 -6.98 -1.52
C GLU A 27 17.69 -8.20 -0.68
N GLU A 28 17.94 -9.30 -1.37
CA GLU A 28 18.45 -10.56 -0.86
C GLU A 28 19.71 -10.97 -1.61
N GLN A 29 20.64 -11.61 -0.90
CA GLN A 29 21.92 -12.04 -1.46
C GLN A 29 21.79 -13.16 -2.50
N GLU A 30 20.71 -13.93 -2.44
CA GLU A 30 20.44 -15.08 -3.31
C GLU A 30 19.02 -14.98 -3.88
N ILE A 31 18.81 -15.59 -5.05
CA ILE A 31 17.48 -15.75 -5.64
C ILE A 31 16.62 -16.59 -4.70
N LYS A 32 15.46 -16.07 -4.29
CA LYS A 32 14.54 -16.75 -3.37
C LYS A 32 13.09 -16.59 -3.78
N GLU A 33 12.29 -17.56 -3.35
CA GLU A 33 10.85 -17.40 -3.21
C GLU A 33 10.54 -16.42 -2.07
N TRP A 34 9.52 -15.58 -2.26
CA TRP A 34 9.22 -14.46 -1.35
C TRP A 34 8.25 -14.79 -0.21
N GLY A 35 7.51 -15.91 -0.33
CA GLY A 35 6.55 -16.35 0.68
C GLY A 35 5.26 -15.52 0.69
N SER A 36 4.97 -14.90 1.83
CA SER A 36 3.71 -14.20 2.09
C SER A 36 3.91 -12.77 2.54
N ILE A 37 2.92 -11.92 2.29
CA ILE A 37 2.84 -10.55 2.75
C ILE A 37 1.56 -10.35 3.55
N GLN A 38 1.66 -9.69 4.69
CA GLN A 38 0.51 -9.23 5.45
C GLN A 38 0.63 -7.74 5.71
N ILE A 39 -0.54 -7.10 5.79
CA ILE A 39 -0.66 -5.70 6.12
C ILE A 39 -1.51 -5.54 7.38
N ASP A 40 -1.13 -4.59 8.22
CA ASP A 40 -1.97 -4.07 9.30
C ASP A 40 -2.62 -2.77 8.82
N TYR A 41 -3.94 -2.67 8.89
CA TYR A 41 -4.69 -1.64 8.21
C TYR A 41 -6.05 -1.35 8.83
N GLU A 42 -6.54 -0.14 8.58
CA GLU A 42 -7.93 0.25 8.76
C GLU A 42 -8.57 0.45 7.39
N LYS A 43 -9.68 -0.23 7.13
CA LYS A 43 -10.40 -0.15 5.86
C LYS A 43 -11.87 0.12 6.11
N PRO A 44 -12.26 1.41 6.19
CA PRO A 44 -13.66 1.81 6.30
C PRO A 44 -14.52 1.21 5.16
N GLU A 45 -15.83 1.12 5.38
CA GLU A 45 -16.75 0.72 4.32
C GLU A 45 -16.64 1.66 3.12
N GLY A 46 -16.77 1.12 1.90
CA GLY A 46 -16.60 1.90 0.68
C GLY A 46 -15.15 2.17 0.27
N THR A 47 -14.16 1.66 1.03
CA THR A 47 -12.73 1.76 0.70
C THR A 47 -12.11 0.40 0.35
N SER A 48 -11.02 0.43 -0.44
CA SER A 48 -10.21 -0.74 -0.75
C SER A 48 -8.70 -0.46 -0.72
N ILE A 49 -7.94 -1.52 -0.47
CA ILE A 49 -6.48 -1.57 -0.57
C ILE A 49 -6.17 -2.78 -1.45
N ASN A 50 -5.46 -2.57 -2.56
CA ASN A 50 -4.88 -3.66 -3.34
C ASN A 50 -3.38 -3.74 -3.05
N VAL A 51 -2.86 -4.95 -2.90
CA VAL A 51 -1.44 -5.18 -2.63
C VAL A 51 -0.85 -5.89 -3.83
N LEU A 52 0.12 -5.25 -4.46
CA LEU A 52 0.84 -5.79 -5.60
C LEU A 52 2.32 -5.93 -5.25
N THR A 53 2.97 -6.88 -5.90
CA THR A 53 4.41 -7.10 -5.80
C THR A 53 5.03 -7.20 -7.18
N ARG A 54 6.30 -6.88 -7.29
CA ARG A 54 7.13 -7.22 -8.46
C ARG A 54 8.51 -7.64 -7.98
N SER A 55 9.17 -8.48 -8.75
CA SER A 55 10.52 -8.94 -8.44
C SER A 55 11.51 -8.67 -9.56
N SER A 56 12.79 -8.78 -9.22
CA SER A 56 13.90 -8.69 -10.17
C SER A 56 15.07 -9.56 -9.72
N ILE A 57 15.87 -10.01 -10.68
CA ILE A 57 17.16 -10.67 -10.43
C ILE A 57 18.33 -9.69 -10.39
N ASP A 58 18.17 -8.49 -10.96
CA ASP A 58 19.27 -7.54 -11.21
C ASP A 58 18.98 -6.09 -10.79
N SER A 59 17.79 -5.81 -10.23
CA SER A 59 17.24 -4.49 -9.88
C SER A 59 17.02 -3.52 -11.05
N LEU A 60 17.34 -3.93 -12.28
CA LEU A 60 17.23 -3.11 -13.49
C LEU A 60 16.00 -3.52 -14.31
N LYS A 61 15.77 -4.82 -14.45
CA LYS A 61 14.63 -5.40 -15.16
C LYS A 61 13.67 -5.99 -14.16
N TRP A 62 12.47 -5.43 -14.12
CA TRP A 62 11.42 -5.84 -13.20
C TRP A 62 10.34 -6.62 -13.94
N THR A 63 9.71 -7.55 -13.23
CA THR A 63 8.45 -8.13 -13.69
C THR A 63 7.34 -7.09 -13.68
N ASP A 64 6.25 -7.40 -14.35
CA ASP A 64 5.00 -6.68 -14.14
C ASP A 64 4.55 -6.80 -12.68
N TRP A 65 3.76 -5.83 -12.23
CA TRP A 65 3.12 -5.87 -10.92
C TRP A 65 2.08 -6.99 -10.88
N GLN A 66 2.16 -7.85 -9.87
CA GLN A 66 1.25 -8.96 -9.66
C GLN A 66 0.55 -8.81 -8.31
N GLU A 67 -0.77 -9.01 -8.31
CA GLU A 67 -1.56 -9.00 -7.08
C GLU A 67 -1.16 -10.12 -6.13
N VAL A 68 -1.26 -9.82 -4.84
CA VAL A 68 -1.08 -10.82 -3.79
C VAL A 68 -2.38 -11.60 -3.65
N GLU A 69 -2.27 -12.93 -3.73
CA GLU A 69 -3.43 -13.83 -3.63
C GLU A 69 -3.37 -14.64 -2.34
N ASN A 70 -4.43 -14.61 -1.53
CA ASN A 70 -4.50 -15.35 -0.27
C ASN A 70 -3.27 -15.13 0.64
N PHE A 71 -2.81 -13.87 0.72
CA PHE A 71 -1.58 -13.45 1.41
C PHE A 71 -0.27 -13.94 0.80
N ARG A 72 -0.29 -14.74 -0.27
CA ARG A 72 0.90 -15.28 -0.93
C ARG A 72 1.37 -14.36 -2.07
N ILE A 73 2.68 -14.13 -2.10
CA ILE A 73 3.34 -13.36 -3.15
C ILE A 73 3.41 -14.22 -4.41
N GLN A 74 2.87 -13.69 -5.51
CA GLN A 74 2.87 -14.36 -6.81
C GLN A 74 4.08 -14.01 -7.67
N SER A 75 4.78 -12.91 -7.34
CA SER A 75 5.97 -12.47 -8.05
C SER A 75 7.00 -13.60 -8.13
N PRO A 76 7.62 -13.83 -9.30
CA PRO A 76 8.65 -14.84 -9.47
C PRO A 76 9.82 -14.68 -8.49
N ASP A 77 10.56 -15.77 -8.29
CA ASP A 77 11.78 -15.76 -7.48
C ASP A 77 12.78 -14.69 -7.98
N GLY A 78 13.49 -14.05 -7.04
CA GLY A 78 14.46 -13.02 -7.38
C GLY A 78 15.36 -12.61 -6.22
N ASN A 79 16.28 -11.70 -6.51
CA ASN A 79 17.13 -11.05 -5.51
C ASN A 79 16.48 -9.76 -4.97
N TYR A 80 15.52 -9.21 -5.70
CA TYR A 80 14.90 -7.94 -5.37
C TYR A 80 13.38 -8.07 -5.38
N LEU A 81 12.72 -7.48 -4.39
CA LEU A 81 11.27 -7.39 -4.29
C LEU A 81 10.88 -5.93 -4.03
N GLN A 82 9.78 -5.50 -4.62
CA GLN A 82 9.13 -4.26 -4.28
C GLN A 82 7.63 -4.51 -4.16
N TYR A 83 6.96 -3.82 -3.25
CA TYR A 83 5.51 -3.84 -3.17
C TYR A 83 4.91 -2.48 -3.52
N LYS A 84 3.68 -2.52 -4.01
CA LYS A 84 2.84 -1.35 -4.28
C LYS A 84 1.50 -1.55 -3.57
N LEU A 85 1.04 -0.50 -2.91
CA LEU A 85 -0.30 -0.42 -2.35
C LEU A 85 -1.10 0.53 -3.22
N GLU A 86 -2.26 0.08 -3.69
CA GLU A 86 -3.22 0.94 -4.39
C GLU A 86 -4.42 1.14 -3.48
N PHE A 87 -4.80 2.40 -3.29
CA PHE A 87 -5.86 2.82 -2.39
C PHE A 87 -7.02 3.38 -3.20
N PHE A 88 -8.24 3.07 -2.76
CA PHE A 88 -9.45 3.65 -3.34
C PHE A 88 -10.49 3.97 -2.26
N THR A 89 -11.27 5.03 -2.49
CA THR A 89 -12.42 5.41 -1.67
C THR A 89 -13.59 5.86 -2.54
N GLN A 90 -14.82 5.51 -2.17
CA GLN A 90 -16.04 6.06 -2.79
C GLN A 90 -16.51 7.36 -2.13
N ASP A 91 -16.01 7.65 -0.92
CA ASP A 91 -16.32 8.83 -0.13
C ASP A 91 -15.03 9.56 0.23
N THR A 92 -14.80 10.73 -0.36
CA THR A 92 -13.57 11.51 -0.19
C THR A 92 -13.36 12.04 1.23
N SER A 93 -14.32 11.88 2.14
CA SER A 93 -14.15 12.21 3.57
C SER A 93 -13.45 11.11 4.37
N ILE A 94 -13.30 9.91 3.79
CA ILE A 94 -12.65 8.75 4.41
C ILE A 94 -11.60 8.15 3.47
N SER A 95 -10.58 7.53 4.05
CA SER A 95 -9.52 6.84 3.33
C SER A 95 -9.16 5.56 4.07
N PRO A 96 -8.76 4.50 3.37
CA PRO A 96 -8.05 3.40 4.01
C PRO A 96 -6.72 3.90 4.59
N ILE A 97 -6.24 3.26 5.66
CA ILE A 97 -4.96 3.53 6.31
C ILE A 97 -4.20 2.22 6.42
N VAL A 98 -2.94 2.20 6.02
CA VAL A 98 -2.03 1.07 6.24
C VAL A 98 -0.98 1.50 7.27
N TYR A 99 -0.92 0.78 8.37
CA TYR A 99 -0.01 1.05 9.49
C TYR A 99 1.31 0.32 9.31
N GLU A 100 1.26 -0.91 8.81
CA GLU A 100 2.44 -1.76 8.68
C GLU A 100 2.31 -2.75 7.53
N VAL A 101 3.44 -3.07 6.89
CA VAL A 101 3.59 -4.13 5.90
C VAL A 101 4.70 -5.08 6.35
N ARG A 102 4.40 -6.38 6.41
CA ARG A 102 5.34 -7.42 6.87
C ARG A 102 5.45 -8.54 5.85
N PHE A 103 6.67 -9.04 5.67
CA PHE A 103 6.99 -10.20 4.85
C PHE A 103 7.25 -11.42 5.73
N TYR A 104 6.74 -12.58 5.31
CA TYR A 104 6.92 -13.86 5.98
C TYR A 104 7.43 -14.89 4.98
N ARG A 105 8.31 -15.77 5.47
CA ARG A 105 8.83 -16.92 4.74
C ARG A 105 8.34 -18.21 5.35
#